data_AF-A0A963D188-F1
#
_entry.id   AF-A0A963D188-F1
#
_cell.length_a   1.000
_cell.length_b   1.000
_cell.length_c   1.000
_cell.angle_alpha   90.00
_cell.angle_beta   90.00
_cell.angle_gamma   90.00
#
_symmetry.space_group_name_H-M   'P 1'
#
loop_
_entity.id
_entity.type
_entity.pdbx_description
1 polymer ?
#
loop_
_entity_poly.entity_id
_entity_poly.type
_entity_poly.pdbx_seq_one_letter_code
_entity_poly.pdbx_strand_id
1 'polypeptide(L)'
;MGHRLSKIYTRTGDAGTTGLGDGNRVSKNSLRIHSLGEVDELNAVVGLLLCEELPEAVRTLLTDVQHDLFDLGGEICIPGMQM
;
A
#
# COMPACT_ATOMS: atom_id res chain seq x y z
N MET A 1 20.18 6.96 2.51
CA MET A 1 18.73 6.70 2.35
C MET A 1 17.99 7.93 2.82
N GLY A 2 17.42 8.72 1.90
CA GLY A 2 16.71 9.94 2.29
C GLY A 2 15.41 9.60 3.01
N HIS A 3 15.07 10.31 4.09
CA HIS A 3 13.73 10.32 4.65
C HIS A 3 12.73 10.74 3.55
N ARG A 4 12.22 9.78 2.79
CA ARG A 4 11.25 10.00 1.70
C ARG A 4 9.91 10.54 2.22
N LEU A 5 9.68 10.41 3.52
CA LEU A 5 8.51 10.91 4.24
C LEU A 5 8.86 12.16 5.08
N SER A 6 9.53 13.16 4.47
CA SER A 6 9.88 14.41 5.16
C SER A 6 8.68 15.36 5.30
N LYS A 7 7.76 15.33 4.34
CA LYS A 7 6.45 16.00 4.39
C LYS A 7 5.39 15.04 3.89
N ILE A 8 4.45 14.69 4.76
CA ILE A 8 3.38 13.75 4.43
C ILE A 8 2.35 14.39 3.49
N TYR A 9 2.02 15.66 3.69
CA TYR A 9 1.11 16.38 2.78
C TYR A 9 1.89 17.17 1.73
N THR A 10 1.56 16.95 0.45
CA THR A 10 2.18 17.65 -0.69
C THR A 10 1.20 18.47 -1.52
N ARG A 11 -0.12 18.29 -1.30
CA ARG A 11 -1.23 18.90 -2.05
C ARG A 11 -1.31 18.55 -3.54
N THR A 12 -0.42 17.69 -4.05
CA THR A 12 -0.44 17.27 -5.46
C THR A 12 -1.69 16.48 -5.84
N GLY A 13 -2.44 16.00 -4.84
CA GLY A 13 -3.69 15.27 -5.05
C GLY A 13 -4.97 16.08 -4.84
N ASP A 14 -4.89 17.38 -4.58
CA ASP A 14 -6.05 18.21 -4.22
C ASP A 14 -7.05 18.35 -5.37
N ALA A 15 -6.58 18.24 -6.62
CA ALA A 15 -7.43 18.22 -7.82
C ALA A 15 -8.10 16.85 -8.08
N GLY A 16 -8.12 15.92 -7.11
CA GLY A 16 -8.78 14.62 -7.24
C GLY A 16 -8.00 13.57 -8.05
N THR A 17 -6.74 13.85 -8.42
CA THR A 17 -5.87 12.91 -9.13
C THR A 17 -4.69 12.46 -8.25
N THR A 18 -4.06 11.34 -8.59
CA THR A 18 -2.86 10.85 -7.90
C THR A 18 -1.87 10.26 -8.91
N GLY A 19 -0.61 10.13 -8.51
CA GLY A 19 0.45 9.54 -9.34
C GLY A 19 0.57 8.03 -9.15
N LEU A 20 0.93 7.33 -10.21
CA LEU A 20 1.35 5.92 -10.23
C LEU A 20 2.89 5.83 -10.22
N GLY A 21 3.42 4.63 -9.96
CA GLY A 21 4.86 4.40 -9.88
C GLY A 21 5.59 4.50 -11.22
N ASP A 22 4.85 4.47 -12.34
CA ASP A 22 5.35 4.73 -13.70
C ASP A 22 5.35 6.23 -14.08
N GLY A 23 4.91 7.12 -13.17
CA GLY A 23 4.82 8.57 -13.38
C GLY A 23 3.50 9.05 -13.99
N ASN A 24 2.61 8.15 -14.43
CA ASN A 24 1.29 8.53 -14.93
C ASN A 24 0.41 9.08 -13.80
N ARG A 25 -0.59 9.90 -14.15
CA ARG A 25 -1.60 10.40 -13.20
C ARG A 25 -2.98 9.88 -13.54
N VAL A 26 -3.69 9.41 -12.52
CA VAL A 26 -5.04 8.85 -12.65
C VAL A 26 -6.01 9.53 -11.67
N SER A 27 -7.30 9.42 -11.94
CA SER A 27 -8.33 9.82 -10.97
C SER A 27 -8.21 8.97 -9.70
N LYS A 28 -8.42 9.60 -8.54
CA LYS A 28 -8.51 8.90 -7.25
C LYS A 28 -9.67 7.90 -7.21
N ASN A 29 -10.68 8.07 -8.05
CA ASN A 29 -11.82 7.16 -8.17
C ASN A 29 -11.59 6.06 -9.23
N SER A 30 -10.39 5.92 -9.78
CA SER A 30 -10.10 4.83 -10.73
C SER A 30 -10.06 3.49 -10.00
N LEU A 31 -10.49 2.42 -10.70
CA LEU A 31 -10.48 1.06 -10.14
C LEU A 31 -9.11 0.67 -9.57
N ARG A 32 -8.02 1.07 -10.23
CA ARG A 32 -6.65 0.80 -9.76
C ARG A 32 -6.36 1.42 -8.39
N ILE A 33 -6.76 2.69 -8.18
CA ILE A 33 -6.55 3.37 -6.89
C ILE A 33 -7.48 2.81 -5.82
N HIS A 34 -8.72 2.44 -6.16
CA HIS A 34 -9.59 1.71 -5.25
C HIS A 34 -8.96 0.38 -4.81
N SER A 35 -8.51 -0.45 -5.75
CA SER A 35 -7.83 -1.71 -5.42
C SER A 35 -6.59 -1.52 -4.56
N LEU A 36 -5.79 -0.48 -4.81
CA LEU A 36 -4.64 -0.15 -3.97
C LEU A 36 -5.07 0.22 -2.54
N GLY A 37 -6.15 0.98 -2.40
CA GLY A 37 -6.73 1.34 -1.10
C GLY A 37 -7.23 0.13 -0.33
N GLU A 38 -7.93 -0.81 -0.98
CA GLU A 38 -8.42 -2.04 -0.35
C GLU A 38 -7.27 -2.93 0.16
N VAL A 39 -6.16 -3.01 -0.60
CA VAL A 39 -4.96 -3.75 -0.18
C VAL A 39 -4.29 -3.07 1.03
N ASP A 40 -4.19 -1.74 1.03
CA ASP A 40 -3.64 -0.98 2.15
C ASP A 40 -4.51 -1.10 3.42
N GLU A 41 -5.84 -1.06 3.27
CA GLU A 41 -6.78 -1.26 4.37
C GLU A 41 -6.70 -2.68 4.95
N LEU A 42 -6.63 -3.71 4.10
CA LEU A 42 -6.40 -5.08 4.53
C LEU A 42 -5.09 -5.20 5.32
N ASN A 43 -4.01 -4.59 4.82
CA ASN A 43 -2.72 -4.63 5.48
C ASN A 43 -2.76 -3.95 6.87
N ALA A 44 -3.51 -2.85 6.99
CA ALA A 44 -3.74 -2.19 8.28
C ALA A 44 -4.53 -3.07 9.26
N VAL A 45 -5.55 -3.81 8.80
CA VAL A 45 -6.31 -4.77 9.63
C VAL A 45 -5.42 -5.92 10.11
N VAL A 46 -4.55 -6.45 9.24
CA VAL A 46 -3.55 -7.45 9.64
C VAL A 46 -2.60 -6.88 10.69
N GLY A 47 -2.17 -5.62 10.53
CA GLY A 47 -1.35 -4.90 11.51
C GLY A 47 -2.04 -4.76 12.87
N LEU A 48 -3.35 -4.50 12.89
CA LEU A 48 -4.13 -4.47 14.12
C LEU A 48 -4.16 -5.84 14.81
N LEU A 49 -4.37 -6.93 14.06
CA LEU A 49 -4.34 -8.29 14.60
C LEU A 49 -2.95 -8.64 15.18
N LEU A 50 -1.88 -8.16 14.57
CA LEU A 50 -0.51 -8.35 15.07
C LEU A 50 -0.24 -7.63 16.40
N CYS A 51 -1.08 -6.68 16.83
CA CYS A 51 -0.98 -6.07 18.15
C CYS A 51 -1.47 -6.99 19.29
N GLU A 52 -2.19 -8.07 18.97
CA GLU A 52 -2.71 -9.02 19.95
C GLU A 52 -1.69 -10.11 20.32
N GLU A 53 -1.99 -10.88 21.38
CA GLU A 53 -1.24 -12.08 21.72
C GLU A 53 -1.56 -13.21 20.72
N LEU A 54 -0.54 -13.69 20.03
CA LEU A 54 -0.65 -14.71 18.98
C LEU A 54 0.46 -15.76 19.18
N PRO A 55 0.21 -17.03 18.81
CA PRO A 55 1.27 -18.01 18.67
C PRO A 55 2.36 -17.50 17.71
N GLU A 56 3.63 -17.71 18.04
CA GLU A 56 4.76 -17.15 17.27
C GLU A 56 4.68 -17.49 15.78
N ALA A 57 4.34 -18.74 15.44
CA ALA A 57 4.20 -19.16 14.05
C ALA A 57 3.13 -18.37 13.27
N VAL A 58 2.04 -17.96 13.94
CA VAL A 58 0.98 -17.14 13.33
C VAL A 58 1.46 -15.70 13.16
N ARG A 59 2.18 -15.15 14.15
CA ARG A 59 2.79 -13.82 14.06
C ARG A 59 3.78 -13.73 12.89
N THR A 60 4.65 -14.72 12.74
CA THR A 60 5.60 -14.80 11.62
C THR A 60 4.85 -14.82 10.29
N LEU A 61 3.87 -15.72 10.14
CA LEU A 61 3.07 -15.82 8.93
C LEU A 61 2.38 -14.51 8.57
N LEU A 62 1.73 -13.85 9.53
CA LEU A 62 1.03 -12.59 9.28
C LEU A 62 1.98 -11.45 8.92
N THR A 63 3.19 -11.46 9.46
CA THR A 63 4.24 -10.48 9.11
C THR A 63 4.69 -10.69 7.66
N ASP A 64 4.88 -11.94 7.23
CA ASP A 64 5.19 -12.26 5.83
C ASP A 64 4.04 -11.83 4.90
N VAL A 65 2.78 -12.07 5.30
CA VAL A 65 1.61 -11.57 4.56
C VAL A 65 1.60 -10.03 4.44
N GLN A 66 2.01 -9.28 5.47
CA GLN A 66 2.09 -7.81 5.35
C GLN A 66 3.13 -7.36 4.30
N HIS A 67 4.24 -8.10 4.16
CA HIS A 67 5.23 -7.85 3.11
C HIS A 67 4.66 -8.18 1.73
N ASP A 68 4.02 -9.34 1.58
CA ASP A 68 3.38 -9.74 0.32
C ASP A 68 2.30 -8.74 -0.13
N LEU A 69 1.50 -8.23 0.82
CA LEU A 69 0.50 -7.19 0.55
C LEU A 69 1.14 -5.86 0.13
N PHE A 70 2.28 -5.50 0.70
CA PHE A 70 3.02 -4.30 0.29
C PHE A 70 3.58 -4.45 -1.13
N ASP A 71 4.13 -5.61 -1.46
CA ASP A 71 4.63 -5.92 -2.80
C ASP A 71 3.51 -5.94 -3.83
N LEU A 72 2.37 -6.56 -3.51
CA LEU A 72 1.15 -6.50 -4.32
C LEU A 72 0.68 -5.05 -4.56
N GLY A 73 0.71 -4.21 -3.53
CA GLY A 73 0.45 -2.78 -3.67
C GLY A 73 1.41 -2.10 -4.64
N GLY A 74 2.70 -2.47 -4.59
CA GLY A 74 3.71 -2.04 -5.55
C GLY A 74 3.36 -2.43 -6.99
N GLU A 75 2.98 -3.69 -7.23
CA GLU A 75 2.56 -4.17 -8.56
C GLU A 75 1.34 -3.44 -9.10
N ILE A 76 0.32 -3.23 -8.26
CA ILE A 76 -0.87 -2.47 -8.64
C ILE A 76 -0.50 -1.01 -8.98
N CYS A 77 0.48 -0.44 -8.27
CA CYS A 77 0.96 0.93 -8.48
C CYS A 77 1.74 1.10 -9.79
N ILE A 78 2.35 0.05 -10.35
CA ILE A 78 3.16 0.10 -11.59
C ILE A 78 2.52 -0.79 -12.67
N PRO A 79 1.74 -0.21 -13.61
CA PRO A 79 1.09 -0.97 -14.67
C PRO A 79 2.05 -1.86 -15.46
N GLY A 80 1.77 -3.16 -15.52
CA GLY A 80 2.57 -4.13 -16.27
C GLY A 80 3.80 -4.67 -15.53
N MET A 81 4.01 -4.26 -14.28
CA MET A 81 5.03 -4.87 -13.42
C MET A 81 4.59 -6.27 -12.96
N GLN A 82 5.55 -7.19 -12.88
CA GLN A 82 5.44 -8.51 -12.26
C GLN A 82 6.73 -8.70 -11.44
N MET A 83 6.60 -9.01 -10.15
CA MET A 83 7.72 -9.30 -9.25
C MET A 83 8.01 -10.79 -9.13
#